data_AF-A0A9E1XCN8-F1
#
_entry.id   AF-A0A9E1XCN8-F1
#
_cell.length_a   1.000
_cell.length_b   1.000
_cell.length_c   1.000
_cell.angle_alpha   90.00
_cell.angle_beta   90.00
_cell.angle_gamma   90.00
#
_symmetry.space_group_name_H-M   'P 1'
#
loop_
_entity.id
_entity.type
_entity.pdbx_description
1 polymer ?
#
loop_
_entity_poly.entity_id
_entity_poly.type
_entity_poly.pdbx_seq_one_letter_code
_entity_poly.pdbx_strand_id
1 'polypeptide(L)' 'MRSITERLFLPRSYHLRYPFGHALGEVGNRSQQLQILMDCLNLLGNAEKPGTIIDAPYLWKRYQFEELFPA' A
#
# COMPACT_ATOMS: atom_id res chain seq x y z
N MET A 1 5.27 8.82 9.52
CA MET A 1 4.83 9.30 8.19
C MET A 1 3.32 9.51 8.10
N ARG A 2 2.47 8.67 8.71
CA ARG A 2 1.00 8.88 8.71
C ARG A 2 0.56 10.31 9.11
N SER A 3 1.11 10.84 10.21
CA SER A 3 0.80 12.19 10.68
C SER A 3 1.18 13.30 9.68
N ILE A 4 2.13 13.04 8.79
CA ILE A 4 2.49 13.94 7.69
C ILE A 4 1.43 13.81 6.58
N THR A 5 1.07 12.59 6.20
CA THR A 5 0.02 12.29 5.22
C THR A 5 -1.31 12.97 5.57
N GLU A 6 -1.71 12.94 6.85
CA GLU A 6 -2.94 13.59 7.34
C GLU A 6 -2.93 15.12 7.15
N ARG A 7 -1.76 15.76 7.22
CA ARG A 7 -1.61 17.22 7.07
C ARG A 7 -1.53 17.67 5.60
N LEU A 8 -1.29 16.74 4.68
CA LEU A 8 -1.16 17.04 3.26
C LEU A 8 -2.52 17.11 2.53
N PHE A 9 -3.62 16.78 3.22
CA PHE A 9 -4.99 16.80 2.66
C PHE A 9 -5.09 16.05 1.32
N LEU A 10 -4.36 14.95 1.18
CA LEU A 10 -4.39 14.12 -0.01
C LEU A 10 -5.80 13.55 -0.20
N PRO A 11 -6.34 13.53 -1.44
CA PRO A 11 -7.71 13.08 -1.68
C PRO A 11 -7.91 11.64 -1.25
N ARG A 12 -6.91 10.77 -1.42
CA ARG A 12 -6.83 9.39 -0.95
C ARG A 12 -5.37 9.05 -0.67
N SER A 13 -5.10 8.15 0.26
CA SER A 13 -3.74 7.69 0.55
C SER A 13 -3.70 6.24 1.01
N TYR A 14 -2.75 5.49 0.47
CA TYR A 14 -2.42 4.16 0.98
C TYR A 14 -1.10 4.26 1.74
N HIS A 15 -1.16 4.10 3.06
CA HIS A 15 -0.05 4.29 3.97
C HIS A 15 0.68 2.98 4.25
N LEU A 16 1.87 2.83 3.65
CA LEU A 16 2.74 1.68 3.82
C LEU A 16 3.88 1.99 4.80
N ARG A 17 4.01 1.20 5.87
CA ARG A 17 5.03 1.39 6.92
C ARG A 17 6.32 0.63 6.61
N TYR A 18 6.89 0.86 5.43
CA TYR A 18 8.15 0.24 5.02
C TYR A 18 9.33 1.21 5.17
N PRO A 19 10.53 0.72 5.49
CA PRO A 19 11.70 1.56 5.62
C PRO A 19 12.14 2.12 4.26
N PHE A 20 12.93 3.20 4.28
CA PHE A 20 13.59 3.79 3.11
C PHE A 20 12.69 4.16 1.92
N GLY A 21 11.37 4.30 2.14
CA GLY A 21 10.44 4.67 1.08
C GLY A 21 10.19 3.57 0.05
N HIS A 22 10.35 2.29 0.42
CA HIS A 22 9.98 1.16 -0.43
C HIS A 22 8.47 1.14 -0.70
N ALA A 23 8.03 1.87 -1.74
CA ALA A 23 6.62 2.14 -2.00
C ALA A 23 5.80 0.89 -2.37
N LEU A 24 6.43 -0.11 -3.00
CA LEU A 24 5.78 -1.36 -3.43
C LEU A 24 6.40 -2.61 -2.77
N GLY A 25 7.29 -2.43 -1.81
CA GLY A 25 7.94 -3.55 -1.12
C GLY A 25 9.34 -3.91 -1.62
N GLU A 26 9.70 -5.17 -1.41
CA GLU A 26 11.01 -5.76 -1.62
C GLU A 26 11.30 -5.93 -3.12
N VAL A 27 12.56 -5.73 -3.48
CA VAL A 27 13.03 -5.95 -4.85
C VAL A 27 12.88 -7.43 -5.20
N GLY A 28 12.31 -7.72 -6.36
CA GLY A 28 12.10 -9.10 -6.84
C GLY A 28 10.92 -9.84 -6.21
N ASN A 29 10.28 -9.30 -5.15
CA ASN A 29 9.08 -9.90 -4.58
C ASN A 29 7.84 -9.47 -5.38
N ARG A 30 7.64 -10.13 -6.53
CA ARG A 30 6.55 -9.81 -7.47
C ARG A 30 5.16 -9.91 -6.80
N SER A 31 4.90 -10.95 -6.02
CA SER A 31 3.62 -11.15 -5.33
C SER A 31 3.30 -9.99 -4.39
N GLN A 32 4.28 -9.54 -3.60
CA GLN A 32 4.12 -8.38 -2.73
C GLN A 32 3.83 -7.09 -3.51
N GLN A 33 4.61 -6.82 -4.56
CA GLN A 33 4.47 -5.60 -5.36
C GLN A 33 3.09 -5.53 -6.02
N LEU A 34 2.63 -6.66 -6.58
CA LEU A 34 1.32 -6.74 -7.22
C LEU A 34 0.20 -6.63 -6.19
N GLN A 35 0.29 -7.29 -5.04
CA GLN A 35 -0.72 -7.15 -3.99
C GLN A 35 -0.85 -5.68 -3.53
N ILE A 36 0.26 -5.01 -3.23
CA ILE A 36 0.23 -3.61 -2.79
C ILE A 36 -0.34 -2.69 -3.88
N LEU A 37 0.01 -2.93 -5.14
CA LEU A 37 -0.55 -2.20 -6.28
C LEU A 37 -2.06 -2.42 -6.40
N MET A 38 -2.53 -3.66 -6.27
CA MET A 38 -3.96 -3.99 -6.33
C MET A 38 -4.73 -3.34 -5.19
N ASP A 39 -4.18 -3.30 -3.98
CA ASP A 39 -4.78 -2.57 -2.86
C ASP A 39 -4.91 -1.07 -3.14
N CYS A 40 -3.89 -0.47 -3.77
CA CYS A 40 -3.92 0.94 -4.16
C CYS A 40 -4.98 1.20 -5.23
N LEU A 41 -5.10 0.33 -6.23
CA LEU A 41 -6.12 0.41 -7.27
C LEU A 41 -7.53 0.21 -6.69
N ASN A 42 -7.67 -0.71 -5.73
CA ASN A 42 -8.91 -0.93 -5.01
C ASN A 42 -9.32 0.33 -4.22
N LEU A 43 -8.38 0.98 -3.53
CA LEU A 43 -8.64 2.27 -2.88
C LEU A 43 -9.05 3.35 -3.89
N LEU A 44 -8.39 3.39 -5.05
CA LEU A 44 -8.70 4.35 -6.11
C LEU A 44 -10.12 4.16 -6.65
N GLY A 45 -10.57 2.91 -6.83
CA GLY A 45 -11.90 2.60 -7.33
C GLY A 45 -13.02 2.73 -6.30
N ASN A 46 -12.74 2.42 -5.03
CA ASN A 46 -13.78 2.17 -4.03
C ASN A 46 -13.82 3.17 -2.85
N ALA A 47 -12.89 4.12 -2.75
CA ALA A 47 -12.99 5.14 -1.70
C ALA A 47 -14.17 6.09 -1.93
N GLU A 48 -15.10 6.12 -0.97
CA GLU A 48 -16.31 6.96 -1.03
C GLU A 48 -16.09 8.39 -0.52
N LYS A 49 -15.02 8.63 0.27
CA LYS A 49 -14.77 9.91 0.94
C LYS A 49 -13.40 10.48 0.61
N PRO A 50 -13.28 11.78 0.28
CA PRO A 50 -11.99 12.46 0.26
C PRO A 50 -11.28 12.38 1.62
N GLY A 51 -9.96 12.36 1.60
CA GLY A 51 -9.14 12.19 2.80
C GLY A 51 -9.09 10.75 3.32
N THR A 52 -9.59 9.75 2.59
CA THR A 52 -9.50 8.35 3.02
C THR A 52 -8.04 7.91 3.06
N ILE A 53 -7.57 7.52 4.24
CA ILE A 53 -6.23 6.95 4.46
C ILE A 53 -6.40 5.50 4.89
N ILE A 54 -5.86 4.57 4.11
CA ILE A 54 -5.79 3.16 4.46
C ILE A 54 -4.38 2.84 4.94
N ASP A 55 -4.25 2.22 6.11
CA ASP A 55 -2.98 1.64 6.52
C ASP A 55 -2.84 0.24 5.99
N ALA A 56 -1.74 0.00 5.28
CA ALA A 56 -1.38 -1.33 4.86
C ALA A 56 -1.24 -2.26 6.09
N PRO A 57 -1.80 -3.48 6.05
CA PRO A 57 -1.65 -4.46 7.14
C PRO A 57 -0.27 -5.11 7.14
N TYR A 58 0.56 -4.85 6.13
CA TYR A 58 1.81 -5.55 5.90
C TYR A 58 2.94 -5.07 6.81
N LEU A 59 3.65 -6.04 7.39
CA LEU A 59 4.88 -5.81 8.14
C LEU A 59 6.09 -6.12 7.25
N TRP A 60 7.05 -5.19 7.21
CA TRP A 60 8.26 -5.32 6.41
C TRP A 60 9.00 -6.63 6.72
N LYS A 61 9.23 -7.46 5.68
CA LYS A 61 9.89 -8.78 5.76
C LYS A 61 9.25 -9.80 6.72
N ARG A 62 8.00 -9.56 7.15
CA ARG A 62 7.29 -10.41 8.12
C ARG A 62 5.88 -10.80 7.65
N TYR A 63 5.57 -10.50 6.40
CA TYR A 63 4.30 -10.85 5.79
C TYR A 63 4.56 -11.73 4.57
N GLN A 64 3.82 -12.83 4.46
CA GLN A 64 3.88 -13.75 3.33
C GLN A 64 2.80 -13.34 2.33
N PHE A 65 3.18 -13.20 1.06
CA PHE A 65 2.28 -12.80 -0.01
C PHE A 65 1.97 -14.00 -0.89
N GLU A 66 0.69 -14.23 -1.15
CA GLU A 66 0.24 -15.27 -2.06
C GLU A 66 0.42 -14.84 -3.52
N GLU A 67 0.66 -15.81 -4.40
CA GLU A 67 0.78 -15.55 -5.83
C GLU A 67 -0.61 -15.33 -6.44
N LEU A 68 -0.96 -14.05 -6.64
CA LEU A 68 -2.24 -13.68 -7.25
C LEU A 68 -2.32 -13.99 -8.76
N PHE A 69 -1.17 -13.96 -9.44
CA PHE A 69 -1.07 -14.10 -10.88
C PHE A 69 0.01 -15.14 -11.22
N PRO A 70 -0.34 -16.43 -11.29
CA PRO A 70 0.59 -17.46 -11.72
C PRO A 70 1.09 -17.17 -13.15
N ALA A 71 2.35 -17.48 -13.39
CA ALA A 71 3.03 -17.29 -14.67
C ALA A 71 2.62 -18.33 -15.72
#